data_AF-A0A4Q1CES9-F1
#
_entry.id   AF-A0A4Q1CES9-F1
#
_cell.length_a   1.000
_cell.length_b   1.000
_cell.length_c   1.000
_cell.angle_alpha   90.00
_cell.angle_beta   90.00
_cell.angle_gamma   90.00
#
_symmetry.space_group_name_H-M   'P 1'
#
loop_
_entity.id
_entity.type
_entity.pdbx_description
1 polymer ?
#
loop_
_entity_poly.entity_id
_entity_poly.type
_entity_poly.pdbx_seq_one_letter_code
_entity_poly.pdbx_strand_id
1 'polypeptide(L)'
;MNSSTESKLLSQQSLRRLFGEMNDEQLETILSFTNILEFKTGEYVFQQGGRGHSFYIVLSGRFRAMQKKEEGIFILGDISAGEPIGEISLFTREPHSASVMALRKSSLLQLDDAAYLQLVQQFPSFANSITRFIIERLKRNAHQTKMDAAPKNIAVVNLQPSNDVSEYTAAIEQQLLTMGFAINIYDHQSYTEDDTHSRFDDMEKYAGLNFLVCDIEHPGWARQCIAYCDLVIIATDFKAESPLYSIEKELGLYSGNELNRKMYLLLLHEEDAALPYDTGRWLKDRPVALHLHLRKRNAADTRRFCRIITHQAVGLVLGGGGARGFAHIGAARALMEQGIEFDFIGGTSAGAVYGAGLSYFDFNYEQIQSVCKKAGESKLTSNDLTLPVVSLMSGKKIRKFLSEMYSDSHLEDLWVNTYCVSTDFSNATLKVHESGLTSQQVAASMAIPGVFPPVIINRHLHIDGGVIDNLPVEAMYKKPVRHIIAVSLSAEDSPEIDLPEIPSSWNLFWNKLTNADGHQLPGLSSILVNSITINSRHRQESSKPHVSVFLELDLKEFKFLDWENWQQLIEKGYAQTKQQIETTALAAQFWK
;
A
#
# COMPACT_ATOMS: atom_id res chain seq x y z
N MET A 1 27.14 -12.50 31.85
CA MET A 1 27.87 -13.13 30.73
C MET A 1 28.35 -12.01 29.80
N ASN A 2 29.54 -12.10 29.21
CA ASN A 2 30.20 -10.96 28.55
C ASN A 2 29.53 -10.57 27.22
N SER A 3 29.35 -9.25 26.99
CA SER A 3 28.73 -8.66 25.79
C SER A 3 29.36 -9.08 24.47
N SER A 4 30.64 -9.47 24.46
CA SER A 4 31.37 -9.93 23.28
C SER A 4 30.91 -11.30 22.76
N THR A 5 30.41 -12.19 23.63
CA THR A 5 29.96 -13.54 23.23
C THR A 5 28.55 -13.48 22.63
N GLU A 6 27.73 -12.53 23.08
CA GLU A 6 26.35 -12.34 22.63
C GLU A 6 26.26 -11.59 21.28
N SER A 7 27.10 -10.57 21.07
CA SER A 7 27.25 -9.91 19.77
C SER A 7 27.66 -10.90 18.66
N LYS A 8 28.49 -11.89 19.02
CA LYS A 8 28.90 -12.98 18.13
C LYS A 8 27.73 -13.87 17.70
N LEU A 9 26.81 -14.20 18.61
CA LEU A 9 25.64 -15.04 18.33
C LEU A 9 24.63 -14.35 17.38
N LEU A 10 24.34 -13.07 17.63
CA LEU A 10 23.48 -12.26 16.74
C LEU A 10 24.10 -12.12 15.34
N SER A 11 25.41 -11.92 15.28
CA SER A 11 26.15 -11.88 14.02
C SER A 11 26.07 -13.22 13.28
N GLN A 12 26.24 -14.34 13.97
CA GLN A 12 26.09 -15.69 13.39
C GLN A 12 24.66 -15.95 12.87
N GLN A 13 23.62 -15.53 13.58
CA GLN A 13 22.23 -15.68 13.12
C GLN A 13 21.93 -14.84 11.87
N SER A 14 22.35 -13.57 11.85
CA SER A 14 22.19 -12.68 10.70
C SER A 14 22.96 -13.18 9.48
N LEU A 15 24.19 -13.67 9.69
CA LEU A 15 25.01 -14.28 8.64
C LEU A 15 24.38 -15.57 8.08
N ARG A 16 23.89 -16.47 8.94
CA ARG A 16 23.16 -17.69 8.50
C ARG A 16 21.92 -17.35 7.68
N ARG A 17 21.17 -16.31 8.07
CA ARG A 17 19.99 -15.86 7.33
C ARG A 17 20.33 -15.34 5.94
N LEU A 18 21.47 -14.66 5.79
CA LEU A 18 21.94 -14.08 4.53
C LEU A 18 22.61 -15.10 3.60
N PHE A 19 23.40 -16.01 4.18
CA PHE A 19 24.30 -16.88 3.42
C PHE A 19 23.86 -18.34 3.36
N GLY A 20 22.77 -18.71 4.05
CA GLY A 20 22.18 -20.05 4.04
C GLY A 20 22.87 -21.00 5.01
N GLU A 21 22.87 -22.30 4.69
CA GLU A 21 23.55 -23.32 5.50
C GLU A 21 25.08 -23.17 5.41
N MET A 22 25.63 -22.37 6.32
CA MET A 22 27.06 -22.33 6.64
C MET A 22 27.32 -23.11 7.91
N ASN A 23 28.43 -23.85 7.95
CA ASN A 23 28.86 -24.48 9.19
C ASN A 23 29.47 -23.44 10.14
N ASP A 24 29.56 -23.77 11.43
CA ASP A 24 30.04 -22.84 12.45
C ASP A 24 31.49 -22.38 12.20
N GLU A 25 32.31 -23.23 11.60
CA GLU A 25 33.70 -22.92 11.24
C GLU A 25 33.80 -21.86 10.13
N GLN A 26 32.94 -21.93 9.12
CA GLN A 26 32.81 -20.92 8.06
C GLN A 26 32.35 -19.58 8.62
N LEU A 27 31.38 -19.59 9.54
CA LEU A 27 30.87 -18.37 10.19
C LEU A 27 31.94 -17.71 11.06
N GLU A 28 32.65 -18.50 11.87
CA GLU A 28 33.79 -18.02 12.67
C GLU A 28 34.88 -17.41 11.77
N THR A 29 35.18 -18.07 10.65
CA THR A 29 36.17 -17.56 9.70
C THR A 29 35.70 -16.24 9.08
N ILE A 30 34.46 -16.15 8.60
CA ILE A 30 33.90 -14.90 8.06
C ILE A 30 33.95 -13.78 9.09
N LEU A 31 33.55 -14.07 10.33
CA LEU A 31 33.58 -13.09 11.41
C LEU A 31 34.99 -12.56 11.70
N SER A 32 36.01 -13.41 11.56
CA SER A 32 37.41 -13.00 11.74
C SER A 32 37.92 -12.01 10.68
N PHE A 33 37.28 -11.97 9.50
CA PHE A 33 37.58 -11.03 8.41
C PHE A 33 36.68 -9.77 8.43
N THR A 34 35.83 -9.62 9.44
CA THR A 34 34.86 -8.53 9.51
C THR A 34 35.03 -7.68 10.77
N ASN A 35 34.59 -6.43 10.69
CA ASN A 35 34.55 -5.52 11.84
C ASN A 35 33.11 -5.17 12.19
N ILE A 36 32.78 -5.09 13.47
CA ILE A 36 31.48 -4.58 13.92
C ILE A 36 31.63 -3.07 14.15
N LEU A 37 30.77 -2.30 13.50
CA LEU A 37 30.69 -0.85 13.63
C LEU A 37 29.38 -0.48 14.34
N GLU A 38 29.48 0.39 15.34
CA GLU A 38 28.35 0.91 16.11
C GLU A 38 28.05 2.35 15.69
N PHE A 39 26.77 2.66 15.48
CA PHE A 39 26.30 3.97 15.05
C PHE A 39 25.27 4.52 16.02
N LYS A 40 25.38 5.82 16.31
CA LYS A 40 24.35 6.58 17.04
C LYS A 40 23.26 7.08 16.09
N THR A 41 22.11 7.44 16.65
CA THR A 41 21.03 8.11 15.92
C THR A 41 21.55 9.35 15.17
N GLY A 42 21.29 9.43 13.86
CA GLY A 42 21.71 10.55 13.00
C GLY A 42 23.12 10.42 12.42
N GLU A 43 23.85 9.37 12.78
CA GLU A 43 25.21 9.16 12.28
C GLU A 43 25.18 8.53 10.88
N TYR A 44 26.00 9.05 9.98
CA TYR A 44 26.07 8.58 8.60
C TYR A 44 27.04 7.41 8.48
N VAL A 45 26.61 6.34 7.80
CA VAL A 45 27.49 5.24 7.37
C VAL A 45 28.39 5.75 6.24
N PHE A 46 27.79 6.40 5.24
CA PHE A 46 28.46 7.12 4.17
C PHE A 46 27.53 8.14 3.53
N GLN A 47 28.10 9.07 2.76
CA GLN A 47 27.37 10.08 2.01
C GLN A 47 27.40 9.80 0.50
N GLN A 48 26.34 10.21 -0.19
CA GLN A 48 26.22 10.16 -1.64
C GLN A 48 27.43 10.82 -2.32
N GLY A 49 27.92 10.20 -3.39
CA GLY A 49 29.10 10.64 -4.14
C GLY A 49 30.43 10.25 -3.49
N GLY A 50 30.43 9.78 -2.24
CA GLY A 50 31.59 9.15 -1.61
C GLY A 50 31.97 7.87 -2.33
N ARG A 51 33.27 7.56 -2.39
CA ARG A 51 33.76 6.25 -2.85
C ARG A 51 33.67 5.26 -1.70
N GLY A 52 33.02 4.12 -1.94
CA GLY A 52 32.95 3.01 -1.00
C GLY A 52 33.65 1.78 -1.54
N HIS A 53 34.45 1.15 -0.69
CA HIS A 53 35.07 -0.16 -0.96
C HIS A 53 34.69 -1.17 0.12
N SER A 54 33.55 -0.94 0.77
CA SER A 54 33.06 -1.79 1.85
C SER A 54 31.61 -2.16 1.61
N PHE A 55 31.31 -3.41 1.92
CA PHE A 55 29.97 -3.96 2.01
C PHE A 55 29.62 -4.08 3.48
N TYR A 56 28.40 -3.69 3.84
CA TYR A 56 27.92 -3.79 5.20
C TYR A 56 26.69 -4.67 5.27
N ILE A 57 26.50 -5.34 6.40
CA ILE A 57 25.27 -6.04 6.76
C ILE A 57 24.73 -5.41 8.04
N VAL A 58 23.44 -5.07 8.06
CA VAL A 58 22.80 -4.62 9.30
C VAL A 58 22.68 -5.80 10.27
N LEU A 59 23.29 -5.67 11.43
CA LEU A 59 23.19 -6.65 12.51
C LEU A 59 22.00 -6.34 13.42
N SER A 60 21.88 -5.08 13.84
CA SER A 60 20.78 -4.58 14.66
C SER A 60 20.47 -3.11 14.35
N GLY A 61 19.29 -2.65 14.73
CA GLY A 61 18.85 -1.28 14.48
C GLY A 61 18.23 -1.05 13.08
N ARG A 62 18.17 0.21 12.67
CA ARG A 62 17.51 0.65 11.44
C ARG A 62 18.26 1.82 10.81
N PHE A 63 18.44 1.75 9.50
CA PHE A 63 19.09 2.78 8.69
C PHE A 63 18.11 3.33 7.65
N ARG A 64 18.45 4.48 7.06
CA ARG A 64 17.69 5.11 5.98
C ARG A 64 18.60 5.45 4.83
N ALA A 65 18.22 5.04 3.62
CA ALA A 65 18.84 5.48 2.39
C ALA A 65 18.14 6.74 1.87
N MET A 66 18.92 7.75 1.49
CA MET A 66 18.41 9.01 0.95
C MET A 66 19.28 9.55 -0.17
N GLN A 67 18.64 10.15 -1.16
CA GLN A 67 19.31 10.74 -2.31
C GLN A 67 19.04 12.24 -2.34
N LYS A 68 20.10 13.03 -2.40
CA LYS A 68 20.02 14.47 -2.61
C LYS A 68 19.95 14.76 -4.11
N LYS A 69 18.89 15.44 -4.53
CA LYS A 69 18.70 15.97 -5.90
C LYS A 69 18.48 17.50 -5.82
N GLU A 70 18.41 18.16 -6.98
CA GLU A 70 18.17 19.61 -7.06
C GLU A 70 16.86 20.03 -6.35
N GLU A 71 15.83 19.17 -6.41
CA GLU A 71 14.51 19.40 -5.81
C GLU A 71 14.46 19.15 -4.28
N GLY A 72 15.53 18.61 -3.68
CA GLY A 72 15.59 18.31 -2.24
C GLY A 72 16.12 16.91 -1.91
N ILE A 73 15.82 16.45 -0.70
CA ILE A 73 16.24 15.13 -0.20
C ILE A 73 15.11 14.13 -0.40
N PHE A 74 15.39 13.07 -1.14
CA PHE A 74 14.46 12.00 -1.46
C PHE A 74 14.79 10.77 -0.63
N ILE A 75 13.87 10.36 0.24
CA ILE A 75 14.01 9.11 0.99
C ILE A 75 13.81 7.94 0.02
N LEU A 76 14.82 7.09 -0.10
CA LEU A 76 14.77 5.90 -0.94
C LEU A 76 14.14 4.71 -0.22
N GLY A 77 14.22 4.65 1.10
CA GLY A 77 13.64 3.60 1.93
C GLY A 77 14.46 3.33 3.19
N ASP A 78 13.87 2.59 4.12
CA ASP A 78 14.55 2.16 5.35
C ASP A 78 15.20 0.78 5.14
N ILE A 79 16.34 0.56 5.81
CA ILE A 79 17.14 -0.67 5.74
C ILE A 79 17.20 -1.28 7.14
N SER A 80 16.89 -2.57 7.25
CA SER A 80 16.72 -3.28 8.53
C SER A 80 17.69 -4.44 8.72
N ALA A 81 17.69 -5.03 9.92
CA ALA A 81 18.54 -6.17 10.27
C ALA A 81 18.47 -7.30 9.24
N GLY A 82 19.65 -7.79 8.83
CA GLY A 82 19.83 -8.77 7.77
C GLY A 82 19.86 -8.20 6.36
N GLU A 83 19.67 -6.90 6.15
CA GLU A 83 19.81 -6.28 4.84
C GLU A 83 21.20 -5.66 4.65
N PRO A 84 21.74 -5.62 3.42
CA PRO A 84 23.04 -5.05 3.17
C PRO A 84 23.00 -3.58 2.79
N ILE A 85 24.16 -2.95 2.90
CA ILE A 85 24.40 -1.55 2.56
C ILE A 85 25.70 -1.46 1.76
N GLY A 86 25.71 -0.63 0.71
CA GLY A 86 26.93 -0.29 -0.05
C GLY A 86 27.33 -1.30 -1.14
N GLU A 87 26.52 -2.34 -1.37
CA GLU A 87 26.82 -3.42 -2.30
C GLU A 87 27.07 -2.93 -3.73
N ILE A 88 26.26 -2.02 -4.26
CA ILE A 88 26.42 -1.52 -5.63
C ILE A 88 27.81 -0.90 -5.81
N SER A 89 28.24 -0.05 -4.88
CA SER A 89 29.54 0.64 -4.96
C SER A 89 30.72 -0.34 -4.89
N LEU A 90 30.61 -1.41 -4.08
CA LEU A 90 31.63 -2.45 -4.03
C LEU A 90 31.78 -3.17 -5.40
N PHE A 91 30.68 -3.55 -6.04
CA PHE A 91 30.70 -4.33 -7.28
C PHE A 91 30.96 -3.50 -8.54
N THR A 92 30.35 -2.33 -8.67
CA THR A 92 30.50 -1.48 -9.86
C THR A 92 31.73 -0.58 -9.79
N ARG A 93 32.34 -0.41 -8.60
CA ARG A 93 33.40 0.57 -8.30
C ARG A 93 32.96 2.02 -8.55
N GLU A 94 31.65 2.26 -8.70
CA GLU A 94 31.09 3.59 -8.80
C GLU A 94 30.89 4.22 -7.42
N PRO A 95 30.87 5.57 -7.32
CA PRO A 95 30.52 6.25 -6.08
C PRO A 95 29.13 5.85 -5.56
N HIS A 96 28.92 6.00 -4.24
CA HIS A 96 27.61 5.74 -3.63
C HIS A 96 26.52 6.62 -4.26
N SER A 97 25.46 5.99 -4.76
CA SER A 97 24.32 6.67 -5.40
C SER A 97 23.38 7.37 -4.42
N ALA A 98 23.51 7.08 -3.13
CA ALA A 98 22.70 7.60 -2.03
C ALA A 98 23.53 7.67 -0.73
N SER A 99 23.13 8.54 0.19
CA SER A 99 23.63 8.55 1.56
C SER A 99 22.87 7.53 2.41
N VAL A 100 23.52 6.99 3.44
CA VAL A 100 22.89 6.08 4.40
C VAL A 100 23.17 6.54 5.83
N MET A 101 22.11 6.71 6.62
CA MET A 101 22.16 7.24 7.99
C MET A 101 21.44 6.30 8.96
N ALA A 102 21.97 6.16 10.17
CA ALA A 102 21.32 5.42 11.25
C ALA A 102 20.11 6.20 11.78
N LEU A 103 18.92 5.59 11.75
CA LEU A 103 17.72 6.19 12.31
C LEU A 103 17.72 6.14 13.83
N ARG A 104 18.25 5.05 14.40
CA ARG A 104 18.43 4.83 15.85
C ARG A 104 19.77 4.18 16.12
N LYS A 105 20.14 3.93 17.39
CA LYS A 105 21.32 3.12 17.74
C LYS A 105 21.29 1.83 16.91
N SER A 106 22.36 1.57 16.16
CA SER A 106 22.40 0.48 15.17
C SER A 106 23.81 -0.05 15.03
N SER A 107 23.93 -1.31 14.61
CA SER A 107 25.23 -1.95 14.39
C SER A 107 25.32 -2.58 13.00
N LEU A 108 26.50 -2.48 12.38
CA LEU A 108 26.82 -3.05 11.08
C LEU A 108 27.98 -4.02 11.18
N LEU A 109 27.90 -5.11 10.43
CA LEU A 109 29.06 -5.92 10.08
C LEU A 109 29.68 -5.35 8.82
N GLN A 110 30.91 -4.86 8.89
CA GLN A 110 31.67 -4.33 7.76
C GLN A 110 32.60 -5.41 7.18
N LEU A 111 32.54 -5.54 5.87
CA LEU A 111 33.47 -6.31 5.06
C LEU A 111 34.12 -5.37 4.02
N ASP A 112 35.43 -5.19 4.09
CA ASP A 112 36.15 -4.41 3.08
C ASP A 112 36.49 -5.24 1.84
N ASP A 113 36.95 -4.56 0.78
CA ASP A 113 37.27 -5.18 -0.50
C ASP A 113 38.36 -6.26 -0.39
N ALA A 114 39.37 -6.07 0.47
CA ALA A 114 40.45 -7.04 0.64
C ALA A 114 39.94 -8.31 1.35
N ALA A 115 39.16 -8.13 2.42
CA ALA A 115 38.50 -9.20 3.14
C ALA A 115 37.49 -9.96 2.25
N TYR A 116 36.72 -9.24 1.43
CA TYR A 116 35.82 -9.85 0.45
C TYR A 116 36.58 -10.75 -0.54
N LEU A 117 37.67 -10.24 -1.14
CA LEU A 117 38.46 -11.03 -2.09
C LEU A 117 39.08 -12.27 -1.44
N GLN A 118 39.55 -12.17 -0.19
CA GLN A 118 40.07 -13.31 0.57
C GLN A 118 38.98 -14.34 0.87
N LEU A 119 37.80 -13.90 1.31
CA LEU A 119 36.66 -14.79 1.58
C LEU A 119 36.16 -15.50 0.33
N VAL A 120 36.14 -14.82 -0.83
CA VAL A 120 35.75 -15.45 -2.10
C VAL A 120 36.79 -16.49 -2.56
N GLN A 121 38.09 -16.23 -2.34
CA GLN A 121 39.14 -17.20 -2.63
C GLN A 121 39.03 -18.46 -1.75
N GLN A 122 38.73 -18.27 -0.46
CA GLN A 122 38.63 -19.37 0.50
C GLN A 122 37.29 -20.12 0.40
N PHE A 123 36.20 -19.41 0.10
CA PHE A 123 34.85 -19.94 0.04
C PHE A 123 34.13 -19.46 -1.23
N PRO A 124 34.31 -20.10 -2.40
CA PRO A 124 33.64 -19.68 -3.64
C PRO A 124 32.10 -19.67 -3.55
N SER A 125 31.51 -20.49 -2.67
CA SER A 125 30.07 -20.46 -2.36
C SER A 125 29.59 -19.12 -1.79
N PHE A 126 30.46 -18.38 -1.11
CA PHE A 126 30.17 -17.05 -0.56
C PHE A 126 29.81 -16.04 -1.66
N ALA A 127 30.56 -16.04 -2.77
CA ALA A 127 30.28 -15.18 -3.92
C ALA A 127 28.89 -15.46 -4.51
N ASN A 128 28.53 -16.74 -4.66
CA ASN A 128 27.21 -17.14 -5.17
C ASN A 128 26.06 -16.66 -4.28
N SER A 129 26.23 -16.72 -2.96
CA SER A 129 25.23 -16.22 -2.01
C SER A 129 25.06 -14.70 -2.10
N ILE A 130 26.16 -13.94 -2.19
CA ILE A 130 26.09 -12.48 -2.39
C ILE A 130 25.46 -12.12 -3.73
N THR A 131 25.86 -12.78 -4.82
CA THR A 131 25.30 -12.54 -6.15
C THR A 131 23.80 -12.82 -6.19
N ARG A 132 23.36 -13.96 -5.64
CA ARG A 132 21.93 -14.30 -5.54
C ARG A 132 21.18 -13.24 -4.75
N PHE A 133 21.73 -12.82 -3.61
CA PHE A 133 21.14 -11.79 -2.78
C PHE A 133 20.96 -10.46 -3.55
N ILE A 134 22.00 -10.00 -4.26
CA ILE A 134 21.95 -8.74 -5.03
C ILE A 134 20.93 -8.83 -6.16
N ILE A 135 20.87 -9.95 -6.88
CA ILE A 135 19.89 -10.15 -7.94
C ILE A 135 18.47 -10.08 -7.38
N GLU A 136 18.20 -10.74 -6.25
CA GLU A 136 16.90 -10.67 -5.57
C GLU A 136 16.57 -9.24 -5.14
N ARG A 137 17.55 -8.47 -4.66
CA ARG A 137 17.35 -7.05 -4.32
C ARG A 137 17.10 -6.17 -5.54
N LEU A 138 17.86 -6.36 -6.64
CA LEU A 138 17.66 -5.60 -7.88
C LEU A 138 16.28 -5.86 -8.47
N LYS A 139 15.80 -7.12 -8.42
CA LYS A 139 14.42 -7.46 -8.77
C LYS A 139 13.42 -6.69 -7.91
N ARG A 140 13.57 -6.63 -6.58
CA ARG A 140 12.66 -5.84 -5.72
C ARG A 140 12.69 -4.34 -6.06
N ASN A 141 13.86 -3.77 -6.31
CA ASN A 141 14.02 -2.35 -6.64
C ASN A 141 13.40 -1.98 -8.00
N ALA A 142 13.60 -2.81 -9.02
CA ALA A 142 13.08 -2.57 -10.37
C ALA A 142 11.55 -2.60 -10.43
N HIS A 143 10.91 -3.42 -9.59
CA HIS A 143 9.46 -3.59 -9.57
C HIS A 143 8.74 -2.67 -8.58
N GLN A 144 9.44 -1.69 -7.98
CA GLN A 144 8.89 -0.79 -6.94
C GLN A 144 8.15 -1.52 -5.81
N THR A 145 8.45 -2.80 -5.58
CA THR A 145 7.90 -3.63 -4.49
C THR A 145 8.63 -3.32 -3.19
N LYS A 146 8.81 -2.03 -2.89
CA LYS A 146 9.41 -1.56 -1.63
C LYS A 146 8.40 -1.77 -0.50
N MET A 147 8.31 -3.00 -0.02
CA MET A 147 7.83 -3.23 1.33
C MET A 147 8.91 -2.72 2.26
N ASP A 148 8.64 -1.61 2.94
CA ASP A 148 9.47 -1.23 4.09
C ASP A 148 9.46 -2.36 5.10
N ALA A 149 10.57 -2.56 5.80
CA ALA A 149 10.64 -3.59 6.82
C ALA A 149 9.61 -3.31 7.93
N ALA A 150 8.93 -4.36 8.36
CA ALA A 150 7.97 -4.29 9.46
C ALA A 150 8.62 -3.65 10.69
N PRO A 151 7.90 -2.78 11.42
CA PRO A 151 8.42 -2.17 12.63
C PRO A 151 8.62 -3.23 13.72
N LYS A 152 9.73 -3.14 14.45
CA LYS A 152 9.99 -3.95 15.64
C LYS A 152 9.62 -3.19 16.90
N ASN A 153 10.06 -1.93 16.97
CA ASN A 153 9.79 -1.04 18.09
C ASN A 153 8.71 -0.05 17.68
N ILE A 154 7.54 -0.09 18.33
CA ILE A 154 6.38 0.74 18.01
C ILE A 154 6.12 1.65 19.20
N ALA A 155 6.28 2.96 19.01
CA ALA A 155 5.86 3.93 20.03
C ALA A 155 4.37 4.21 19.90
N VAL A 156 3.62 4.12 20.99
CA VAL A 156 2.20 4.48 21.05
C VAL A 156 2.09 5.73 21.91
N VAL A 157 1.83 6.86 21.26
CA VAL A 157 1.65 8.17 21.89
C VAL A 157 0.17 8.36 22.17
N ASN A 158 -0.23 8.28 23.44
CA ASN A 158 -1.60 8.61 23.85
C ASN A 158 -1.75 10.13 23.99
N LEU A 159 -2.59 10.75 23.15
CA LEU A 159 -2.82 12.20 23.21
C LEU A 159 -3.66 12.62 24.43
N GLN A 160 -4.49 11.72 24.97
CA GLN A 160 -5.31 11.98 26.15
C GLN A 160 -4.98 10.97 27.27
N PRO A 161 -4.12 11.31 28.25
CA PRO A 161 -3.73 10.38 29.33
C PRO A 161 -4.93 9.84 30.12
N SER A 162 -5.99 10.63 30.24
CA SER A 162 -7.24 10.25 30.91
C SER A 162 -8.09 9.25 30.12
N ASN A 163 -7.80 9.04 28.83
CA ASN A 163 -8.50 8.07 28.01
C ASN A 163 -7.92 6.68 28.28
N ASP A 164 -8.75 5.78 28.80
CA ASP A 164 -8.35 4.41 29.06
C ASP A 164 -8.23 3.63 27.75
N VAL A 165 -7.02 3.58 27.22
CA VAL A 165 -6.71 2.83 25.99
C VAL A 165 -6.65 1.31 26.22
N SER A 166 -6.71 0.84 27.48
CA SER A 166 -6.59 -0.59 27.80
C SER A 166 -7.71 -1.43 27.22
N GLU A 167 -8.90 -0.83 27.03
CA GLU A 167 -10.06 -1.48 26.42
C GLU A 167 -9.86 -1.81 24.93
N TYR A 168 -8.87 -1.19 24.28
CA TYR A 168 -8.47 -1.49 22.91
C TYR A 168 -7.28 -2.46 22.86
N THR A 169 -6.35 -2.36 23.82
CA THR A 169 -5.06 -3.07 23.76
C THR A 169 -5.16 -4.55 24.06
N ALA A 170 -6.06 -4.99 24.94
CA ALA A 170 -6.19 -6.41 25.29
C ALA A 170 -6.56 -7.30 24.08
N ALA A 171 -7.47 -6.81 23.23
CA ALA A 171 -7.85 -7.52 22.00
C ALA A 171 -6.72 -7.52 20.97
N ILE A 172 -5.96 -6.42 20.87
CA ILE A 172 -4.79 -6.30 20.00
C ILE A 172 -3.70 -7.31 20.41
N GLU A 173 -3.40 -7.41 21.71
CA GLU A 173 -2.44 -8.36 22.25
C GLU A 173 -2.80 -9.81 21.90
N GLN A 174 -4.03 -10.21 22.20
CA GLN A 174 -4.51 -11.57 21.89
C GLN A 174 -4.47 -11.86 20.38
N GLN A 175 -4.81 -10.88 19.56
CA GLN A 175 -4.77 -11.02 18.11
C GLN A 175 -3.34 -11.16 17.57
N LEU A 176 -2.39 -10.35 18.07
CA LEU A 176 -0.98 -10.46 17.68
C LEU A 176 -0.39 -11.81 18.08
N LEU A 177 -0.69 -12.29 19.28
CA LEU A 177 -0.28 -13.63 19.74
C LEU A 177 -0.84 -14.74 18.84
N THR A 178 -2.12 -14.64 18.45
CA THR A 178 -2.77 -15.59 17.53
C THR A 178 -2.09 -15.60 16.16
N MET A 179 -1.58 -14.45 15.72
CA MET A 179 -0.80 -14.30 14.47
C MET A 179 0.66 -14.75 14.61
N GLY A 180 1.08 -15.25 15.79
CA GLY A 180 2.45 -15.70 16.05
C GLY A 180 3.44 -14.59 16.40
N PHE A 181 2.96 -13.38 16.68
CA PHE A 181 3.79 -12.28 17.15
C PHE A 181 3.77 -12.21 18.68
N ALA A 182 4.89 -12.61 19.30
CA ALA A 182 5.11 -12.32 20.71
C ALA A 182 5.21 -10.79 20.90
N ILE A 183 4.68 -10.28 22.02
CA ILE A 183 4.73 -8.85 22.33
C ILE A 183 5.39 -8.59 23.67
N ASN A 184 6.09 -7.47 23.76
CA ASN A 184 6.55 -6.89 25.00
C ASN A 184 6.05 -5.45 25.10
N ILE A 185 5.55 -5.06 26.27
CA ILE A 185 4.99 -3.73 26.50
C ILE A 185 5.86 -3.02 27.54
N TYR A 186 6.32 -1.83 27.17
CA TYR A 186 7.06 -0.93 28.04
C TYR A 186 6.24 0.34 28.25
N ASP A 187 6.24 0.81 29.49
CA ASP A 187 5.55 2.01 29.95
C ASP A 187 6.51 2.91 30.74
N HIS A 188 5.99 3.97 31.38
CA HIS A 188 6.81 4.86 32.19
C HIS A 188 7.41 4.19 33.44
N GLN A 189 6.80 3.13 33.98
CA GLN A 189 7.39 2.36 35.09
C GLN A 189 8.62 1.59 34.62
N SER A 190 8.62 1.26 33.33
CA SER A 190 9.76 0.80 32.58
C SER A 190 10.72 1.95 32.20
N TYR A 191 10.86 3.04 32.96
CA TYR A 191 11.85 4.11 32.76
C TYR A 191 12.81 4.25 33.95
N THR A 192 14.12 4.30 33.66
CA THR A 192 15.20 4.62 34.62
C THR A 192 16.26 5.46 33.89
N GLU A 193 16.67 6.60 34.46
CA GLU A 193 17.59 7.55 33.78
C GLU A 193 18.96 6.94 33.46
N ASP A 194 19.43 5.97 34.27
CA ASP A 194 20.78 5.40 34.18
C ASP A 194 20.92 4.15 33.27
N ASP A 195 19.83 3.58 32.74
CA ASP A 195 19.85 2.26 32.06
C ASP A 195 19.40 2.30 30.58
N THR A 196 19.78 3.35 29.86
CA THR A 196 19.40 3.52 28.45
C THR A 196 20.08 2.51 27.53
N HIS A 197 21.26 2.01 27.87
CA HIS A 197 22.01 1.08 27.02
C HIS A 197 21.56 -0.38 27.17
N SER A 198 21.36 -0.91 28.38
CA SER A 198 20.96 -2.31 28.56
C SER A 198 19.58 -2.55 27.95
N ARG A 199 18.64 -1.63 28.16
CA ARG A 199 17.26 -1.79 27.67
C ARG A 199 17.12 -1.78 26.17
N PHE A 200 17.89 -0.95 25.48
CA PHE A 200 17.92 -1.00 24.03
C PHE A 200 18.40 -2.38 23.56
N ASP A 201 19.45 -2.89 24.18
CA ASP A 201 20.00 -4.19 23.82
C ASP A 201 18.97 -5.31 24.13
N ASP A 202 18.19 -5.20 25.21
CA ASP A 202 17.09 -6.13 25.53
C ASP A 202 15.95 -6.07 24.50
N MET A 203 15.53 -4.86 24.09
CA MET A 203 14.53 -4.66 23.05
C MET A 203 14.98 -5.26 21.71
N GLU A 204 16.26 -5.08 21.35
CA GLU A 204 16.82 -5.66 20.13
C GLU A 204 16.95 -7.18 20.20
N LYS A 205 17.17 -7.76 21.39
CA LYS A 205 17.20 -9.22 21.59
C LYS A 205 15.82 -9.87 21.55
N TYR A 206 14.77 -9.13 21.92
CA TYR A 206 13.41 -9.66 21.90
C TYR A 206 13.00 -10.06 20.48
N ALA A 207 12.52 -11.29 20.29
CA ALA A 207 12.19 -11.80 18.95
C ALA A 207 10.88 -11.21 18.39
N GLY A 208 10.01 -10.72 19.27
CA GLY A 208 8.70 -10.19 18.92
C GLY A 208 8.67 -8.67 18.74
N LEU A 209 7.48 -8.08 18.94
CA LEU A 209 7.23 -6.64 18.85
C LEU A 209 7.39 -5.98 20.22
N ASN A 210 8.00 -4.80 20.26
CA ASN A 210 8.09 -3.97 21.45
C ASN A 210 7.14 -2.77 21.31
N PHE A 211 6.14 -2.68 22.19
CA PHE A 211 5.27 -1.51 22.31
C PHE A 211 5.81 -0.58 23.39
N LEU A 212 6.05 0.68 23.03
CA LEU A 212 6.54 1.73 23.92
C LEU A 212 5.41 2.73 24.14
N VAL A 213 4.65 2.59 25.23
CA VAL A 213 3.46 3.40 25.50
C VAL A 213 3.86 4.64 26.27
N CYS A 214 3.57 5.83 25.73
CA CYS A 214 3.94 7.09 26.35
C CYS A 214 2.86 8.17 26.22
N ASP A 215 2.95 9.14 27.12
CA ASP A 215 2.02 10.26 27.27
C ASP A 215 2.78 11.53 27.72
N ILE A 216 2.04 12.62 27.89
CA ILE A 216 2.60 13.92 28.31
C ILE A 216 3.03 13.96 29.78
N GLU A 217 2.54 13.05 30.62
CA GLU A 217 2.86 13.03 32.06
C GLU A 217 4.32 12.61 32.28
N HIS A 218 4.89 11.85 31.33
CA HIS A 218 6.24 11.30 31.42
C HIS A 218 7.11 11.69 30.20
N PRO A 219 7.47 12.98 30.03
CA PRO A 219 8.13 13.47 28.82
C PRO A 219 9.55 12.91 28.61
N GLY A 220 10.26 12.53 29.68
CA GLY A 220 11.56 11.85 29.59
C GLY A 220 11.45 10.48 28.92
N TRP A 221 10.46 9.69 29.32
CA TRP A 221 10.13 8.40 28.72
C TRP A 221 9.63 8.56 27.27
N ALA A 222 8.74 9.54 27.02
CA ALA A 222 8.24 9.81 25.67
C ALA A 222 9.37 10.11 24.68
N ARG A 223 10.39 10.90 25.08
CA ARG A 223 11.57 11.16 24.24
C ARG A 223 12.36 9.88 23.93
N GLN A 224 12.51 8.97 24.90
CA GLN A 224 13.16 7.68 24.67
C GLN A 224 12.35 6.80 23.70
N CYS A 225 11.03 6.76 23.85
CA CYS A 225 10.14 6.02 22.95
C CYS A 225 10.36 6.43 21.50
N ILE A 226 10.36 7.75 21.23
CA ILE A 226 10.57 8.28 19.88
C ILE A 226 11.99 7.98 19.36
N ALA A 227 13.01 8.06 20.23
CA ALA A 227 14.39 7.79 19.83
C ALA A 227 14.61 6.33 19.37
N TYR A 228 13.93 5.37 19.99
CA TYR A 228 14.15 3.93 19.76
C TYR A 228 13.10 3.24 18.89
N CYS A 229 11.99 3.91 18.56
CA CYS A 229 10.96 3.35 17.71
C CYS A 229 11.34 3.35 16.21
N ASP A 230 10.73 2.41 15.49
CA ASP A 230 10.69 2.31 14.04
C ASP A 230 9.40 2.95 13.48
N LEU A 231 8.30 2.86 14.24
CA LEU A 231 6.97 3.40 13.91
C LEU A 231 6.43 4.17 15.12
N VAL A 232 5.82 5.33 14.86
CA VAL A 232 5.05 6.08 15.85
C VAL A 232 3.57 5.92 15.52
N ILE A 233 2.77 5.52 16.50
CA ILE A 233 1.31 5.48 16.45
C ILE A 233 0.79 6.54 17.40
N ILE A 234 0.07 7.52 16.86
CA ILE A 234 -0.56 8.59 17.61
C ILE A 234 -2.00 8.16 17.86
N ALA A 235 -2.32 7.79 19.10
CA ALA A 235 -3.64 7.31 19.49
C ALA A 235 -4.47 8.45 20.09
N THR A 236 -5.71 8.60 19.63
CA THR A 236 -6.62 9.65 20.11
C THR A 236 -8.08 9.20 20.00
N ASP A 237 -8.91 9.64 20.94
CA ASP A 237 -10.37 9.60 20.77
C ASP A 237 -10.75 10.45 19.56
N PHE A 238 -11.52 9.88 18.63
CA PHE A 238 -11.98 10.57 17.43
C PHE A 238 -12.84 11.79 17.75
N LYS A 239 -13.64 11.76 18.82
CA LYS A 239 -14.54 12.84 19.25
C LYS A 239 -13.84 13.96 20.00
N ALA A 240 -12.58 13.78 20.40
CA ALA A 240 -11.80 14.82 21.04
C ALA A 240 -11.56 16.02 20.11
N GLU A 241 -11.14 17.14 20.69
CA GLU A 241 -10.67 18.28 19.90
C GLU A 241 -9.40 17.93 19.14
N SER A 242 -9.25 18.44 17.91
CA SER A 242 -8.12 18.08 17.03
C SER A 242 -6.94 19.08 16.92
N PRO A 243 -6.73 20.10 17.79
CA PRO A 243 -5.53 20.92 17.70
C PRO A 243 -4.28 20.07 18.01
N LEU A 244 -3.10 20.56 17.64
CA LEU A 244 -1.85 19.91 18.04
C LEU A 244 -1.67 19.95 19.56
N TYR A 245 -1.58 18.77 20.17
CA TYR A 245 -1.39 18.57 21.61
C TYR A 245 0.05 18.92 22.03
N SER A 246 0.25 19.22 23.31
CA SER A 246 1.55 19.61 23.86
C SER A 246 2.62 18.55 23.64
N ILE A 247 2.29 17.27 23.85
CA ILE A 247 3.23 16.16 23.62
C ILE A 247 3.74 16.11 22.18
N GLU A 248 2.88 16.36 21.19
CA GLU A 248 3.26 16.34 19.78
C GLU A 248 4.29 17.44 19.48
N LYS A 249 4.12 18.61 20.10
CA LYS A 249 5.04 19.76 19.97
C LYS A 249 6.36 19.51 20.72
N GLU A 250 6.30 19.01 21.95
CA GLU A 250 7.49 18.73 22.77
C GLU A 250 8.38 17.63 22.18
N LEU A 251 7.78 16.60 21.58
CA LEU A 251 8.51 15.54 20.90
C LEU A 251 8.99 15.96 19.50
N GLY A 252 8.54 17.12 18.99
CA GLY A 252 8.91 17.60 17.67
C GLY A 252 8.51 16.65 16.54
N LEU A 253 7.39 15.92 16.70
CA LEU A 253 6.98 14.82 15.80
C LEU A 253 6.91 15.23 14.32
N TYR A 254 6.58 16.50 14.06
CA TYR A 254 6.37 17.03 12.72
C TYR A 254 7.50 17.95 12.25
N SER A 255 8.64 17.99 12.96
CA SER A 255 9.80 18.74 12.51
C SER A 255 10.34 18.12 11.21
N GLY A 256 10.46 18.87 10.11
CA GLY A 256 10.82 18.32 8.79
C GLY A 256 12.30 17.90 8.67
N ASN A 257 12.73 16.90 9.45
CA ASN A 257 14.11 16.42 9.47
C ASN A 257 14.26 15.01 8.88
N GLU A 258 15.48 14.63 8.53
CA GLU A 258 15.82 13.34 7.91
C GLU A 258 15.59 12.12 8.84
N LEU A 259 15.47 12.37 10.15
CA LEU A 259 15.25 11.38 11.21
C LEU A 259 13.77 11.04 11.42
N ASN A 260 12.84 11.74 10.77
CA ASN A 260 11.41 11.49 10.97
C ASN A 260 11.03 10.03 10.78
N ARG A 261 10.28 9.50 11.74
CA ARG A 261 9.71 8.15 11.65
C ARG A 261 8.44 8.17 10.82
N LYS A 262 8.06 6.99 10.33
CA LYS A 262 6.69 6.81 9.89
C LYS A 262 5.77 7.05 11.07
N MET A 263 4.72 7.82 10.84
CA MET A 263 3.71 8.15 11.83
C MET A 263 2.37 7.67 11.33
N TYR A 264 1.67 6.88 12.13
CA TYR A 264 0.28 6.49 11.91
C TYR A 264 -0.61 7.21 12.92
N LEU A 265 -1.77 7.65 12.48
CA LEU A 265 -2.80 8.20 13.35
C LEU A 265 -3.87 7.12 13.62
N LEU A 266 -4.04 6.73 14.87
CA LEU A 266 -5.05 5.77 15.30
C LEU A 266 -6.22 6.53 15.94
N LEU A 267 -7.34 6.59 15.24
CA LEU A 267 -8.58 7.24 15.66
C LEU A 267 -9.48 6.22 16.33
N LEU A 268 -9.69 6.38 17.63
CA LEU A 268 -10.46 5.47 18.48
C LEU A 268 -11.94 5.88 18.48
N HIS A 269 -12.84 4.90 18.38
CA HIS A 269 -14.29 5.10 18.33
C HIS A 269 -15.02 4.19 19.32
N GLU A 270 -16.21 4.62 19.74
CA GLU A 270 -17.15 3.76 20.46
C GLU A 270 -17.60 2.54 19.62
N GLU A 271 -18.09 1.49 20.30
CA GLU A 271 -18.42 0.19 19.70
C GLU A 271 -19.41 0.28 18.52
N ASP A 272 -20.50 1.05 18.70
CA ASP A 272 -21.56 1.23 17.69
C ASP A 272 -21.42 2.55 16.91
N ALA A 273 -20.20 3.07 16.75
CA ALA A 273 -19.98 4.31 16.03
C ALA A 273 -20.51 4.22 14.58
N ALA A 274 -21.27 5.23 14.17
CA ALA A 274 -21.60 5.44 12.76
C ALA A 274 -20.35 5.80 11.95
N LEU A 275 -20.47 5.80 10.62
CA LEU A 275 -19.40 6.22 9.73
C LEU A 275 -18.78 7.55 10.23
N PRO A 276 -17.45 7.63 10.35
CA PRO A 276 -16.75 8.86 10.69
C PRO A 276 -17.16 10.02 9.79
N TYR A 277 -17.01 11.23 10.29
CA TYR A 277 -17.25 12.44 9.51
C TYR A 277 -16.23 13.50 9.90
N ASP A 278 -15.70 14.21 8.91
CA ASP A 278 -14.71 15.28 9.08
C ASP A 278 -13.38 14.77 9.67
N THR A 279 -12.92 13.59 9.24
CA THR A 279 -11.62 13.03 9.63
C THR A 279 -10.46 13.94 9.19
N GLY A 280 -10.66 14.71 8.12
CA GLY A 280 -9.70 15.71 7.63
C GLY A 280 -9.26 16.73 8.70
N ARG A 281 -10.08 17.01 9.73
CA ARG A 281 -9.72 17.88 10.86
C ARG A 281 -8.52 17.40 11.66
N TRP A 282 -8.28 16.09 11.68
CA TRP A 282 -7.13 15.49 12.35
C TRP A 282 -5.88 15.51 11.46
N LEU A 283 -6.05 15.41 10.14
CA LEU A 283 -4.98 15.30 9.16
C LEU A 283 -4.39 16.65 8.73
N LYS A 284 -5.16 17.74 8.85
CA LYS A 284 -4.78 19.08 8.38
C LYS A 284 -3.40 19.55 8.87
N ASP A 285 -3.12 19.37 10.16
CA ASP A 285 -1.89 19.82 10.81
C ASP A 285 -0.95 18.66 11.18
N ARG A 286 -1.28 17.42 10.76
CA ARG A 286 -0.55 16.20 11.08
C ARG A 286 -0.11 15.48 9.80
N PRO A 287 1.13 15.69 9.33
CA PRO A 287 1.66 14.96 8.17
C PRO A 287 1.98 13.50 8.54
N VAL A 288 0.93 12.68 8.64
CA VAL A 288 1.03 11.25 8.92
C VAL A 288 1.09 10.43 7.64
N ALA A 289 1.74 9.27 7.70
CA ALA A 289 1.85 8.35 6.57
C ALA A 289 0.58 7.52 6.35
N LEU A 290 -0.22 7.34 7.41
CA LEU A 290 -1.48 6.58 7.39
C LEU A 290 -2.36 7.03 8.56
N HIS A 291 -3.67 6.92 8.40
CA HIS A 291 -4.62 6.97 9.51
C HIS A 291 -5.51 5.73 9.51
N LEU A 292 -5.96 5.32 10.69
CA LEU A 292 -6.77 4.12 10.91
C LEU A 292 -7.92 4.44 11.86
N HIS A 293 -9.11 3.97 11.53
CA HIS A 293 -10.26 3.96 12.44
C HIS A 293 -10.31 2.62 13.17
N LEU A 294 -10.49 2.66 14.50
CA LEU A 294 -10.59 1.49 15.36
C LEU A 294 -11.78 1.65 16.31
N ARG A 295 -12.82 0.86 16.13
CA ARG A 295 -13.95 0.79 17.07
C ARG A 295 -13.62 -0.09 18.25
N LYS A 296 -14.08 0.32 19.44
CA LYS A 296 -14.01 -0.46 20.66
C LYS A 296 -14.69 -1.81 20.47
N ARG A 297 -14.04 -2.89 20.90
CA ARG A 297 -14.55 -4.29 20.83
C ARG A 297 -14.92 -4.80 19.43
N ASN A 298 -14.53 -4.10 18.37
CA ASN A 298 -14.75 -4.56 17.00
C ASN A 298 -13.59 -5.47 16.55
N ALA A 299 -13.85 -6.78 16.47
CA ALA A 299 -12.83 -7.76 16.14
C ALA A 299 -12.25 -7.58 14.72
N ALA A 300 -13.03 -7.10 13.76
CA ALA A 300 -12.55 -6.88 12.39
C ALA A 300 -11.57 -5.71 12.33
N ASP A 301 -11.88 -4.59 12.99
CA ASP A 301 -10.97 -3.45 13.08
C ASP A 301 -9.67 -3.81 13.83
N THR A 302 -9.77 -4.59 14.92
CA THR A 302 -8.58 -5.09 15.66
C THR A 302 -7.69 -5.96 14.76
N ARG A 303 -8.27 -6.91 14.02
CA ARG A 303 -7.54 -7.75 13.06
C ARG A 303 -6.87 -6.93 11.97
N ARG A 304 -7.58 -5.97 11.39
CA ARG A 304 -7.04 -5.03 10.40
C ARG A 304 -5.86 -4.26 10.96
N PHE A 305 -6.01 -3.65 12.12
CA PHE A 305 -4.93 -2.91 12.78
C PHE A 305 -3.68 -3.78 12.98
N CYS A 306 -3.84 -4.99 13.51
CA CYS A 306 -2.73 -5.93 13.75
C CYS A 306 -2.03 -6.32 12.44
N ARG A 307 -2.77 -6.65 11.37
CA ARG A 307 -2.19 -6.95 10.05
C ARG A 307 -1.44 -5.76 9.46
N ILE A 308 -1.96 -4.54 9.63
CA ILE A 308 -1.31 -3.32 9.12
C ILE A 308 0.01 -3.06 9.82
N ILE A 309 0.06 -3.08 11.15
CA ILE A 309 1.30 -2.79 11.90
C ILE A 309 2.35 -3.89 11.77
N THR A 310 1.95 -5.12 11.43
CA THR A 310 2.85 -6.26 11.18
C THR A 310 3.23 -6.41 9.70
N HIS A 311 2.76 -5.52 8.83
CA HIS A 311 2.90 -5.61 7.37
C HIS A 311 2.42 -6.96 6.80
N GLN A 312 1.34 -7.51 7.37
CA GLN A 312 0.61 -8.69 6.89
C GLN A 312 -0.71 -8.30 6.20
N ALA A 313 -0.90 -7.03 5.88
CA ALA A 313 -2.17 -6.53 5.36
C ALA A 313 -2.49 -7.04 3.94
N VAL A 314 -3.77 -7.15 3.63
CA VAL A 314 -4.28 -7.56 2.32
C VAL A 314 -4.92 -6.36 1.63
N GLY A 315 -4.40 -6.02 0.43
CA GLY A 315 -4.95 -5.00 -0.44
C GLY A 315 -5.84 -5.59 -1.52
N LEU A 316 -7.02 -5.00 -1.73
CA LEU A 316 -7.91 -5.30 -2.86
C LEU A 316 -7.82 -4.18 -3.91
N VAL A 317 -7.52 -4.53 -5.17
CA VAL A 317 -7.45 -3.57 -6.28
C VAL A 317 -8.49 -3.94 -7.34
N LEU A 318 -9.38 -3.02 -7.67
CA LEU A 318 -10.53 -3.24 -8.54
C LEU A 318 -10.42 -2.45 -9.84
N GLY A 319 -10.46 -3.15 -10.97
CA GLY A 319 -10.32 -2.54 -12.29
C GLY A 319 -11.54 -1.75 -12.76
N GLY A 320 -11.36 -0.86 -13.74
CA GLY A 320 -12.46 -0.18 -14.42
C GLY A 320 -13.17 -1.08 -15.43
N GLY A 321 -14.45 -0.81 -15.70
CA GLY A 321 -15.27 -1.57 -16.66
C GLY A 321 -16.72 -1.14 -16.84
N GLY A 322 -17.08 0.09 -16.46
CA GLY A 322 -18.46 0.60 -16.59
C GLY A 322 -19.46 -0.24 -15.79
N ALA A 323 -20.59 -0.61 -16.41
CA ALA A 323 -21.62 -1.42 -15.78
C ALA A 323 -21.10 -2.79 -15.32
N ARG A 324 -20.09 -3.36 -15.99
CA ARG A 324 -19.46 -4.63 -15.59
C ARG A 324 -18.89 -4.60 -14.16
N GLY A 325 -18.67 -3.40 -13.60
CA GLY A 325 -18.22 -3.20 -12.22
C GLY A 325 -19.10 -3.85 -11.15
N PHE A 326 -20.37 -4.14 -11.42
CA PHE A 326 -21.21 -4.91 -10.49
C PHE A 326 -20.59 -6.27 -10.11
N ALA A 327 -19.82 -6.88 -11.01
CA ALA A 327 -19.12 -8.14 -10.75
C ALA A 327 -18.11 -8.06 -9.60
N HIS A 328 -17.55 -6.87 -9.31
CA HIS A 328 -16.64 -6.66 -8.19
C HIS A 328 -17.28 -6.96 -6.84
N ILE A 329 -18.59 -6.69 -6.68
CA ILE A 329 -19.33 -7.00 -5.45
C ILE A 329 -19.40 -8.52 -5.25
N GLY A 330 -19.65 -9.26 -6.34
CA GLY A 330 -19.65 -10.73 -6.31
C GLY A 330 -18.27 -11.30 -6.00
N ALA A 331 -17.21 -10.73 -6.60
CA ALA A 331 -15.83 -11.14 -6.35
C ALA A 331 -15.40 -10.91 -4.90
N ALA A 332 -15.66 -9.71 -4.36
CA ALA A 332 -15.38 -9.38 -2.97
C ALA A 332 -16.11 -10.33 -2.00
N ARG A 333 -17.37 -10.66 -2.30
CA ARG A 333 -18.15 -11.62 -1.52
C ARG A 333 -17.53 -13.00 -1.50
N ALA A 334 -17.17 -13.53 -2.66
CA ALA A 334 -16.55 -14.85 -2.78
C ALA A 334 -15.23 -14.93 -2.00
N LEU A 335 -14.40 -13.88 -2.05
CA LEU A 335 -13.16 -13.78 -1.28
C LEU A 335 -13.41 -13.73 0.23
N MET A 336 -14.36 -12.92 0.69
CA MET A 336 -14.70 -12.81 2.12
C MET A 336 -15.28 -14.10 2.68
N GLU A 337 -16.08 -14.84 1.91
CA GLU A 337 -16.59 -16.17 2.31
C GLU A 337 -15.46 -17.21 2.50
N GLN A 338 -14.25 -16.96 1.95
CA GLN A 338 -13.04 -17.76 2.20
C GLN A 338 -12.21 -17.27 3.40
N GLY A 339 -12.71 -16.28 4.14
CA GLY A 339 -12.04 -15.69 5.29
C GLY A 339 -11.00 -14.62 4.94
N ILE A 340 -10.99 -14.11 3.70
CA ILE A 340 -10.11 -13.00 3.30
C ILE A 340 -10.74 -11.69 3.78
N GLU A 341 -9.97 -10.93 4.55
CA GLU A 341 -10.35 -9.59 5.00
C GLU A 341 -9.52 -8.55 4.24
N PHE A 342 -10.13 -7.43 3.85
CA PHE A 342 -9.45 -6.38 3.11
C PHE A 342 -9.07 -5.23 4.03
N ASP A 343 -7.79 -4.88 4.04
CA ASP A 343 -7.24 -3.83 4.90
C ASP A 343 -7.02 -2.52 4.14
N PHE A 344 -6.96 -2.60 2.80
CA PHE A 344 -6.91 -1.46 1.88
C PHE A 344 -7.72 -1.78 0.63
N ILE A 345 -8.40 -0.76 0.07
CA ILE A 345 -9.13 -0.89 -1.19
C ILE A 345 -8.64 0.16 -2.19
N GLY A 346 -8.36 -0.26 -3.41
CA GLY A 346 -7.97 0.58 -4.52
C GLY A 346 -8.89 0.37 -5.70
N GLY A 347 -9.20 1.41 -6.47
CA GLY A 347 -10.03 1.24 -7.65
C GLY A 347 -9.90 2.31 -8.74
N THR A 348 -10.30 1.92 -9.95
CA THR A 348 -10.43 2.82 -11.10
C THR A 348 -11.86 2.78 -11.63
N SER A 349 -12.45 3.94 -11.95
CA SER A 349 -13.76 4.04 -12.59
C SER A 349 -14.82 3.25 -11.81
N ALA A 350 -15.47 2.26 -12.43
CA ALA A 350 -16.42 1.39 -11.73
C ALA A 350 -15.81 0.65 -10.51
N GLY A 351 -14.54 0.25 -10.56
CA GLY A 351 -13.83 -0.32 -9.42
C GLY A 351 -13.70 0.67 -8.25
N ALA A 352 -13.53 1.97 -8.54
CA ALA A 352 -13.54 3.01 -7.50
C ALA A 352 -14.93 3.17 -6.87
N VAL A 353 -16.00 3.11 -7.67
CA VAL A 353 -17.39 3.18 -7.17
C VAL A 353 -17.70 2.02 -6.24
N TYR A 354 -17.50 0.79 -6.69
CA TYR A 354 -17.90 -0.35 -5.88
C TYR A 354 -16.90 -0.64 -4.76
N GLY A 355 -15.61 -0.34 -4.96
CA GLY A 355 -14.57 -0.42 -3.93
C GLY A 355 -14.80 0.50 -2.75
N ALA A 356 -15.02 1.81 -3.00
CA ALA A 356 -15.37 2.74 -1.93
C ALA A 356 -16.72 2.39 -1.29
N GLY A 357 -17.66 1.84 -2.07
CA GLY A 357 -18.94 1.37 -1.57
C GLY A 357 -18.80 0.23 -0.55
N LEU A 358 -17.92 -0.75 -0.82
CA LEU A 358 -17.63 -1.83 0.13
C LEU A 358 -17.20 -1.28 1.49
N SER A 359 -16.28 -0.30 1.51
CA SER A 359 -15.83 0.30 2.77
C SER A 359 -16.87 1.23 3.41
N TYR A 360 -17.59 2.02 2.61
CA TYR A 360 -18.58 2.99 3.11
C TYR A 360 -19.72 2.28 3.85
N PHE A 361 -20.17 1.14 3.33
CA PHE A 361 -21.21 0.31 3.95
C PHE A 361 -20.65 -0.71 4.94
N ASP A 362 -19.38 -0.61 5.34
CA ASP A 362 -18.71 -1.54 6.28
C ASP A 362 -18.92 -3.02 5.89
N PHE A 363 -18.83 -3.30 4.59
CA PHE A 363 -19.08 -4.61 3.97
C PHE A 363 -20.46 -5.22 4.25
N ASN A 364 -21.46 -4.41 4.62
CA ASN A 364 -22.85 -4.85 4.74
C ASN A 364 -23.46 -5.12 3.36
N TYR A 365 -23.47 -6.40 2.96
CA TYR A 365 -23.93 -6.83 1.65
C TYR A 365 -25.40 -6.49 1.35
N GLU A 366 -26.28 -6.44 2.36
CA GLU A 366 -27.69 -6.08 2.15
C GLU A 366 -27.82 -4.60 1.72
N GLN A 367 -27.09 -3.72 2.39
CA GLN A 367 -27.03 -2.29 2.03
C GLN A 367 -26.41 -2.09 0.65
N ILE A 368 -25.30 -2.79 0.37
CA ILE A 368 -24.60 -2.72 -0.92
C ILE A 368 -25.51 -3.21 -2.06
N GLN A 369 -26.24 -4.31 -1.86
CA GLN A 369 -27.21 -4.80 -2.84
C GLN A 369 -28.36 -3.81 -3.07
N SER A 370 -28.85 -3.15 -2.03
CA SER A 370 -29.88 -2.11 -2.14
C SER A 370 -29.41 -0.94 -3.02
N VAL A 371 -28.16 -0.50 -2.86
CA VAL A 371 -27.56 0.53 -3.72
C VAL A 371 -27.34 0.03 -5.15
N CYS A 372 -26.87 -1.21 -5.33
CA CYS A 372 -26.71 -1.79 -6.66
C CYS A 372 -28.04 -1.89 -7.42
N LYS A 373 -29.11 -2.28 -6.71
CA LYS A 373 -30.47 -2.30 -7.25
C LYS A 373 -30.90 -0.90 -7.71
N LYS A 374 -30.73 0.11 -6.84
CA LYS A 374 -31.02 1.50 -7.21
C LYS A 374 -30.21 1.94 -8.45
N ALA A 375 -28.93 1.60 -8.51
CA ALA A 375 -28.07 1.93 -9.66
C ALA A 375 -28.58 1.30 -10.97
N GLY A 376 -28.91 0.01 -10.95
CA GLY A 376 -29.45 -0.72 -12.10
C GLY A 376 -30.80 -0.18 -12.57
N GLU A 377 -31.68 0.20 -11.63
CA GLU A 377 -33.03 0.72 -11.93
C GLU A 377 -33.03 2.20 -12.37
N SER A 378 -32.04 3.00 -11.94
CA SER A 378 -32.02 4.45 -12.14
C SER A 378 -31.67 4.90 -13.56
N LYS A 379 -31.34 3.97 -14.47
CA LYS A 379 -30.95 4.26 -15.87
C LYS A 379 -29.97 5.45 -15.95
N LEU A 380 -28.87 5.34 -15.21
CA LEU A 380 -27.94 6.45 -14.91
C LEU A 380 -27.41 7.19 -16.15
N THR A 381 -27.40 6.54 -17.31
CA THR A 381 -26.92 7.09 -18.57
C THR A 381 -28.02 7.42 -19.59
N SER A 382 -29.28 7.08 -19.32
CA SER A 382 -30.37 7.31 -20.28
C SER A 382 -30.83 8.76 -20.26
N ASN A 383 -31.09 9.35 -21.45
CA ASN A 383 -31.58 10.72 -21.63
C ASN A 383 -30.75 11.81 -20.91
N ASP A 384 -29.43 11.61 -20.82
CA ASP A 384 -28.50 12.57 -20.19
C ASP A 384 -27.60 13.29 -21.19
N LEU A 385 -28.05 13.44 -22.44
CA LEU A 385 -27.29 14.10 -23.50
C LEU A 385 -27.16 15.61 -23.24
N THR A 386 -26.00 16.18 -23.58
CA THR A 386 -25.73 17.62 -23.52
C THR A 386 -25.19 18.13 -24.86
N LEU A 387 -25.05 19.45 -25.00
CA LEU A 387 -24.39 20.03 -26.17
C LEU A 387 -22.92 19.56 -26.20
N PRO A 388 -22.46 18.92 -27.29
CA PRO A 388 -21.18 18.21 -27.34
C PRO A 388 -19.99 19.16 -27.56
N VAL A 389 -19.86 20.17 -26.69
CA VAL A 389 -18.71 21.09 -26.65
C VAL A 389 -17.58 20.50 -25.81
N VAL A 390 -17.93 19.87 -24.68
CA VAL A 390 -16.97 19.27 -23.72
C VAL A 390 -17.20 17.76 -23.55
N SER A 391 -18.45 17.30 -23.57
CA SER A 391 -18.82 15.90 -23.39
C SER A 391 -20.15 15.59 -24.09
N LEU A 392 -20.38 14.31 -24.44
CA LEU A 392 -21.66 13.86 -25.01
C LEU A 392 -22.78 13.82 -23.95
N MET A 393 -22.43 13.51 -22.70
CA MET A 393 -23.36 13.42 -21.60
C MET A 393 -23.13 14.54 -20.57
N SER A 394 -24.19 14.94 -19.88
CA SER A 394 -24.12 15.98 -18.84
C SER A 394 -23.45 15.48 -17.55
N GLY A 395 -23.53 14.18 -17.27
CA GLY A 395 -22.99 13.56 -16.05
C GLY A 395 -23.79 13.88 -14.78
N LYS A 396 -24.86 14.67 -14.88
CA LYS A 396 -25.65 15.13 -13.72
C LYS A 396 -26.28 13.95 -12.95
N LYS A 397 -26.77 12.94 -13.68
CA LYS A 397 -27.41 11.77 -13.06
C LYS A 397 -26.42 10.93 -12.26
N ILE A 398 -25.24 10.64 -12.84
CA ILE A 398 -24.19 9.90 -12.14
C ILE A 398 -23.68 10.70 -10.93
N ARG A 399 -23.41 12.00 -11.07
CA ARG A 399 -22.97 12.83 -9.94
C ARG A 399 -24.01 12.88 -8.81
N LYS A 400 -25.30 12.98 -9.17
CA LYS A 400 -26.40 12.91 -8.20
C LYS A 400 -26.43 11.55 -7.50
N PHE A 401 -26.34 10.45 -8.25
CA PHE A 401 -26.27 9.10 -7.69
C PHE A 401 -25.10 8.93 -6.73
N LEU A 402 -23.89 9.38 -7.11
CA LEU A 402 -22.71 9.31 -6.25
C LEU A 402 -22.86 10.17 -4.99
N SER A 403 -23.45 11.36 -5.11
CA SER A 403 -23.76 12.23 -3.96
C SER A 403 -24.80 11.60 -3.03
N GLU A 404 -25.83 10.94 -3.56
CA GLU A 404 -26.83 10.21 -2.76
C GLU A 404 -26.24 8.95 -2.11
N MET A 405 -25.33 8.26 -2.79
CA MET A 405 -24.66 7.06 -2.30
C MET A 405 -23.69 7.37 -1.15
N TYR A 406 -22.86 8.39 -1.30
CA TYR A 406 -21.78 8.71 -0.36
C TYR A 406 -22.09 9.86 0.59
N SER A 407 -23.19 10.58 0.37
CA SER A 407 -23.50 11.82 1.11
C SER A 407 -22.28 12.78 1.08
N ASP A 408 -22.05 13.50 2.18
CA ASP A 408 -20.90 14.41 2.33
C ASP A 408 -19.64 13.72 2.91
N SER A 409 -19.55 12.39 2.83
CA SER A 409 -18.38 11.66 3.31
C SER A 409 -17.13 11.95 2.48
N HIS A 410 -15.98 11.90 3.14
CA HIS A 410 -14.68 12.01 2.51
C HIS A 410 -13.97 10.65 2.48
N LEU A 411 -13.00 10.46 1.59
CA LEU A 411 -12.28 9.18 1.49
C LEU A 411 -11.56 8.82 2.79
N GLU A 412 -11.06 9.84 3.50
CA GLU A 412 -10.45 9.68 4.81
C GLU A 412 -11.44 9.29 5.92
N ASP A 413 -12.75 9.41 5.70
CA ASP A 413 -13.76 9.00 6.68
C ASP A 413 -14.08 7.49 6.61
N LEU A 414 -13.68 6.81 5.54
CA LEU A 414 -14.06 5.43 5.30
C LEU A 414 -13.36 4.48 6.29
N TRP A 415 -14.10 3.46 6.77
CA TRP A 415 -13.59 2.50 7.76
C TRP A 415 -12.31 1.78 7.31
N VAL A 416 -12.26 1.37 6.04
CA VAL A 416 -11.08 0.82 5.37
C VAL A 416 -10.50 1.91 4.47
N ASN A 417 -9.20 2.18 4.62
CA ASN A 417 -8.52 3.16 3.78
C ASN A 417 -8.70 2.80 2.31
N THR A 418 -9.37 3.68 1.59
CA THR A 418 -9.72 3.49 0.19
C THR A 418 -9.08 4.58 -0.65
N TYR A 419 -8.53 4.20 -1.80
CA TYR A 419 -8.11 5.15 -2.82
C TYR A 419 -8.83 4.90 -4.14
N CYS A 420 -8.96 5.97 -4.92
CA CYS A 420 -9.29 5.86 -6.34
C CYS A 420 -8.27 6.61 -7.18
N VAL A 421 -8.12 6.22 -8.44
CA VAL A 421 -7.22 6.92 -9.37
C VAL A 421 -7.97 7.68 -10.45
N SER A 422 -7.46 8.84 -10.82
CA SER A 422 -7.86 9.56 -12.02
C SER A 422 -6.62 10.00 -12.80
N THR A 423 -6.80 10.43 -14.04
CA THR A 423 -5.73 11.04 -14.82
C THR A 423 -5.81 12.55 -14.63
N ASP A 424 -4.77 13.16 -14.05
CA ASP A 424 -4.59 14.61 -14.06
C ASP A 424 -4.21 15.02 -15.50
N PHE A 425 -5.21 15.45 -16.24
CA PHE A 425 -5.07 15.84 -17.64
C PHE A 425 -4.21 17.10 -17.79
N SER A 426 -4.20 17.98 -16.78
CA SER A 426 -3.42 19.22 -16.81
C SER A 426 -1.91 18.93 -16.74
N ASN A 427 -1.50 17.89 -16.02
CA ASN A 427 -0.09 17.53 -15.83
C ASN A 427 0.34 16.23 -16.52
N ALA A 428 -0.57 15.54 -17.21
CA ALA A 428 -0.34 14.23 -17.83
C ALA A 428 0.20 13.18 -16.86
N THR A 429 -0.31 13.15 -15.63
CA THR A 429 0.11 12.19 -14.58
C THR A 429 -1.06 11.43 -14.00
N LEU A 430 -0.78 10.23 -13.47
CA LEU A 430 -1.76 9.50 -12.66
C LEU A 430 -1.89 10.19 -11.30
N LYS A 431 -3.11 10.51 -10.90
CA LYS A 431 -3.42 11.03 -9.58
C LYS A 431 -4.10 9.96 -8.73
N VAL A 432 -3.45 9.59 -7.63
CA VAL A 432 -4.06 8.78 -6.56
C VAL A 432 -4.78 9.74 -5.61
N HIS A 433 -6.06 9.47 -5.35
CA HIS A 433 -6.88 10.21 -4.40
C HIS A 433 -7.12 9.33 -3.19
N GLU A 434 -6.67 9.79 -2.03
CA GLU A 434 -6.82 9.11 -0.73
C GLU A 434 -7.58 9.97 0.28
N SER A 435 -7.92 11.20 -0.13
CA SER A 435 -8.65 12.17 0.67
C SER A 435 -9.54 13.08 -0.18
N GLY A 436 -10.44 13.80 0.48
CA GLY A 436 -11.42 14.68 -0.14
C GLY A 436 -12.78 14.02 -0.36
N LEU A 437 -13.75 14.82 -0.80
CA LEU A 437 -15.15 14.42 -0.95
C LEU A 437 -15.28 13.16 -1.84
N THR A 438 -15.73 12.05 -1.26
CA THR A 438 -15.76 10.73 -1.90
C THR A 438 -16.47 10.76 -3.24
N SER A 439 -17.65 11.39 -3.28
CA SER A 439 -18.46 11.51 -4.50
C SER A 439 -17.75 12.27 -5.62
N GLN A 440 -16.93 13.28 -5.30
CA GLN A 440 -16.15 14.04 -6.28
C GLN A 440 -14.95 13.24 -6.78
N GLN A 441 -14.21 12.56 -5.89
CA GLN A 441 -13.03 11.77 -6.25
C GLN A 441 -13.41 10.59 -7.15
N VAL A 442 -14.46 9.86 -6.77
CA VAL A 442 -15.00 8.75 -7.56
C VAL A 442 -15.55 9.26 -8.90
N ALA A 443 -16.25 10.40 -8.92
CA ALA A 443 -16.72 10.99 -10.18
C ALA A 443 -15.59 11.33 -11.15
N ALA A 444 -14.43 11.80 -10.63
CA ALA A 444 -13.26 12.05 -11.46
C ALA A 444 -12.66 10.76 -12.03
N SER A 445 -12.63 9.70 -11.21
CA SER A 445 -12.18 8.37 -11.62
C SER A 445 -13.05 7.76 -12.73
N MET A 446 -14.32 8.19 -12.86
CA MET A 446 -15.26 7.73 -13.89
C MET A 446 -15.45 8.69 -15.08
N ALA A 447 -14.72 9.80 -15.13
CA ALA A 447 -14.93 10.86 -16.12
C ALA A 447 -14.33 10.50 -17.48
N ILE A 448 -14.91 9.52 -18.17
CA ILE A 448 -14.42 8.99 -19.45
C ILE A 448 -14.37 10.13 -20.49
N PRO A 449 -13.18 10.41 -21.09
CA PRO A 449 -13.03 11.46 -22.08
C PRO A 449 -14.05 11.38 -23.22
N GLY A 450 -14.68 12.50 -23.54
CA GLY A 450 -15.70 12.59 -24.59
C GLY A 450 -17.09 12.07 -24.19
N VAL A 451 -17.19 11.18 -23.19
CA VAL A 451 -18.48 10.66 -22.70
C VAL A 451 -19.00 11.55 -21.56
N PHE A 452 -18.22 11.67 -20.48
CA PHE A 452 -18.57 12.45 -19.30
C PHE A 452 -17.69 13.69 -19.17
N PRO A 453 -18.20 14.78 -18.57
CA PRO A 453 -17.41 15.99 -18.40
C PRO A 453 -16.28 15.76 -17.38
N PRO A 454 -15.09 16.32 -17.61
CA PRO A 454 -13.99 16.25 -16.65
C PRO A 454 -14.39 16.87 -15.31
N VAL A 455 -13.71 16.44 -14.25
CA VAL A 455 -13.91 16.96 -12.89
C VAL A 455 -12.74 17.86 -12.54
N ILE A 456 -13.02 19.03 -11.97
CA ILE A 456 -11.99 19.93 -11.49
C ILE A 456 -11.69 19.60 -10.04
N ILE A 457 -10.42 19.30 -9.74
CA ILE A 457 -9.94 19.05 -8.37
C ILE A 457 -8.65 19.85 -8.20
N ASN A 458 -8.56 20.64 -7.14
CA ASN A 458 -7.39 21.50 -6.89
C ASN A 458 -6.96 22.35 -8.10
N ARG A 459 -7.93 22.85 -8.87
CA ARG A 459 -7.76 23.65 -10.11
C ARG A 459 -7.18 22.89 -11.31
N HIS A 460 -7.03 21.57 -11.24
CA HIS A 460 -6.61 20.75 -12.37
C HIS A 460 -7.81 19.98 -12.96
N LEU A 461 -7.74 19.69 -14.25
CA LEU A 461 -8.73 18.87 -14.94
C LEU A 461 -8.41 17.39 -14.75
N HIS A 462 -9.38 16.63 -14.25
CA HIS A 462 -9.27 15.19 -14.07
C HIS A 462 -10.25 14.45 -14.97
N ILE A 463 -9.76 13.38 -15.58
CA ILE A 463 -10.51 12.42 -16.41
C ILE A 463 -10.32 11.00 -15.86
N ASP A 464 -11.05 10.03 -16.41
CA ASP A 464 -11.02 8.63 -15.97
C ASP A 464 -9.59 8.10 -15.81
N GLY A 465 -9.36 7.37 -14.71
CA GLY A 465 -8.04 6.81 -14.39
C GLY A 465 -7.60 5.72 -15.36
N GLY A 466 -8.54 5.04 -16.01
CA GLY A 466 -8.31 3.94 -16.94
C GLY A 466 -7.56 4.34 -18.21
N VAL A 467 -7.44 5.65 -18.47
CA VAL A 467 -6.58 6.21 -19.53
C VAL A 467 -5.10 5.88 -19.27
N ILE A 468 -4.64 6.04 -18.03
CA ILE A 468 -3.26 5.73 -17.64
C ILE A 468 -3.19 4.34 -17.00
N ASP A 469 -4.07 4.04 -16.06
CA ASP A 469 -4.01 2.84 -15.24
C ASP A 469 -5.42 2.34 -14.83
N ASN A 470 -5.92 1.33 -15.55
CA ASN A 470 -7.25 0.75 -15.34
C ASN A 470 -7.26 -0.25 -14.18
N LEU A 471 -6.10 -0.69 -13.68
CA LEU A 471 -5.98 -1.60 -12.54
C LEU A 471 -4.82 -1.13 -11.67
N PRO A 472 -5.08 -0.21 -10.71
CA PRO A 472 -4.06 0.66 -10.13
C PRO A 472 -3.27 -0.02 -9.02
N VAL A 473 -2.58 -1.11 -9.34
CA VAL A 473 -1.81 -1.94 -8.39
C VAL A 473 -0.61 -1.17 -7.83
N GLU A 474 0.04 -0.31 -8.63
CA GLU A 474 1.23 0.44 -8.21
C GLU A 474 0.97 1.31 -6.97
N ALA A 475 -0.23 1.91 -6.88
CA ALA A 475 -0.62 2.70 -5.71
C ALA A 475 -0.71 1.85 -4.43
N MET A 476 -1.09 0.58 -4.56
CA MET A 476 -1.22 -0.35 -3.44
C MET A 476 0.15 -0.78 -2.87
N TYR A 477 1.21 -0.88 -3.67
CA TYR A 477 2.56 -1.21 -3.16
C TYR A 477 3.12 -0.20 -2.17
N LYS A 478 2.59 1.04 -2.16
CA LYS A 478 3.00 2.08 -1.21
C LYS A 478 2.35 1.92 0.17
N LYS A 479 1.45 0.95 0.32
CA LYS A 479 0.75 0.61 1.57
C LYS A 479 1.47 -0.55 2.27
N PRO A 480 1.31 -0.74 3.59
CA PRO A 480 1.92 -1.84 4.35
C PRO A 480 1.24 -3.20 4.06
N VAL A 481 1.00 -3.51 2.78
CA VAL A 481 0.38 -4.74 2.32
C VAL A 481 1.42 -5.81 2.04
N ARG A 482 1.15 -7.02 2.49
CA ARG A 482 1.89 -8.22 2.11
C ARG A 482 1.35 -8.85 0.85
N HIS A 483 0.03 -8.84 0.74
CA HIS A 483 -0.69 -9.51 -0.32
C HIS A 483 -1.58 -8.54 -1.06
N ILE A 484 -1.53 -8.58 -2.38
CA ILE A 484 -2.40 -7.80 -3.24
C ILE A 484 -3.25 -8.76 -4.05
N ILE A 485 -4.56 -8.56 -3.99
CA ILE A 485 -5.55 -9.23 -4.81
C ILE A 485 -6.06 -8.22 -5.82
N ALA A 486 -5.83 -8.49 -7.10
CA ALA A 486 -6.28 -7.61 -8.17
C ALA A 486 -7.40 -8.27 -8.98
N VAL A 487 -8.52 -7.57 -9.12
CA VAL A 487 -9.69 -8.02 -9.88
C VAL A 487 -9.81 -7.18 -11.14
N SER A 488 -9.53 -7.80 -12.27
CA SER A 488 -9.68 -7.20 -13.58
C SER A 488 -10.97 -7.66 -14.26
N LEU A 489 -11.60 -6.76 -14.99
CA LEU A 489 -12.76 -7.04 -15.81
C LEU A 489 -12.27 -7.16 -17.25
N SER A 490 -12.49 -8.30 -17.91
CA SER A 490 -11.96 -8.53 -19.26
C SER A 490 -12.40 -7.42 -20.22
N ALA A 491 -11.42 -6.91 -20.97
CA ALA A 491 -11.66 -5.99 -22.07
C ALA A 491 -12.32 -6.73 -23.23
N GLU A 492 -13.02 -5.99 -24.10
CA GLU A 492 -13.47 -6.54 -25.38
C GLU A 492 -12.24 -6.85 -26.26
N ASP A 493 -12.19 -8.06 -26.82
CA ASP A 493 -11.17 -8.43 -27.80
C ASP A 493 -11.29 -7.48 -29.00
N SER A 494 -10.15 -7.04 -29.53
CA SER A 494 -10.15 -6.44 -30.87
C SER A 494 -10.30 -7.58 -31.87
N PRO A 495 -11.39 -7.63 -32.66
CA PRO A 495 -11.57 -8.71 -33.62
C PRO A 495 -10.41 -8.71 -34.61
N GLU A 496 -9.95 -9.90 -35.01
CA GLU A 496 -9.05 -10.01 -36.15
C GLU A 496 -9.81 -9.56 -37.41
N ILE A 497 -9.35 -8.46 -37.99
CA ILE A 497 -9.96 -7.88 -39.19
C ILE A 497 -9.22 -8.47 -40.40
N ASP A 498 -9.83 -9.46 -41.03
CA ASP A 498 -9.36 -10.01 -42.31
C ASP A 498 -9.93 -9.18 -43.48
N LEU A 499 -9.43 -7.95 -43.62
CA LEU A 499 -9.74 -7.06 -44.73
C LEU A 499 -8.45 -6.46 -45.30
N PRO A 500 -8.25 -6.50 -46.64
CA PRO A 500 -7.05 -5.93 -47.26
C PRO A 500 -7.00 -4.40 -47.17
N GLU A 501 -8.16 -3.73 -47.18
CA GLU A 501 -8.30 -2.27 -47.05
C GLU A 501 -9.61 -1.91 -46.33
N ILE A 502 -9.64 -0.73 -45.67
CA ILE A 502 -10.85 -0.21 -45.02
C ILE A 502 -11.83 0.29 -46.11
N PRO A 503 -13.08 -0.19 -46.14
CA PRO A 503 -14.07 0.27 -47.12
C PRO A 503 -14.35 1.77 -46.98
N SER A 504 -14.75 2.42 -48.08
CA SER A 504 -15.14 3.84 -48.03
C SER A 504 -16.30 4.07 -47.05
N SER A 505 -16.36 5.26 -46.44
CA SER A 505 -17.43 5.63 -45.50
C SER A 505 -18.84 5.47 -46.09
N TRP A 506 -18.97 5.67 -47.40
CA TRP A 506 -20.23 5.49 -48.11
C TRP A 506 -20.59 4.01 -48.26
N ASN A 507 -19.61 3.15 -48.56
CA ASN A 507 -19.82 1.69 -48.59
C ASN A 507 -20.20 1.14 -47.21
N LEU A 508 -19.54 1.59 -46.14
CA LEU A 508 -19.91 1.21 -44.76
C LEU A 508 -21.33 1.64 -44.40
N PHE A 509 -21.74 2.84 -44.81
CA PHE A 509 -23.09 3.33 -44.61
C PHE A 509 -24.12 2.48 -45.37
N TRP A 510 -23.88 2.19 -46.65
CA TRP A 510 -24.79 1.37 -47.45
C TRP A 510 -24.86 -0.07 -46.96
N ASN A 511 -23.73 -0.70 -46.64
CA ASN A 511 -23.68 -2.08 -46.11
C ASN A 511 -24.50 -2.22 -44.81
N LYS A 512 -24.46 -1.21 -43.94
CA LYS A 512 -25.28 -1.16 -42.72
C LYS A 512 -26.79 -1.00 -43.01
N LEU A 513 -27.15 -0.40 -44.14
CA LEU A 513 -28.53 -0.17 -44.57
C LEU A 513 -29.10 -1.35 -45.37
N THR A 514 -28.25 -2.05 -46.12
CA THR A 514 -28.61 -3.18 -46.99
C THR A 514 -28.41 -4.53 -46.31
N ASN A 515 -27.84 -4.58 -45.10
CA ASN A 515 -27.39 -5.80 -44.43
C ASN A 515 -26.42 -6.65 -45.28
N ALA A 516 -25.78 -6.03 -46.28
CA ALA A 516 -24.78 -6.67 -47.11
C ALA A 516 -23.43 -6.54 -46.41
N ASP A 517 -22.82 -7.68 -46.09
CA ASP A 517 -21.53 -7.89 -45.42
C ASP A 517 -21.50 -7.68 -43.89
N GLY A 518 -21.27 -8.81 -43.20
CA GLY A 518 -21.13 -8.94 -41.75
C GLY A 518 -19.71 -8.68 -41.22
N HIS A 519 -18.95 -7.78 -41.84
CA HIS A 519 -17.61 -7.43 -41.33
C HIS A 519 -17.74 -6.62 -40.03
N GLN A 520 -17.23 -7.15 -38.92
CA GLN A 520 -17.21 -6.47 -37.62
C GLN A 520 -16.06 -5.47 -37.55
N LEU A 521 -16.21 -4.33 -38.22
CA LEU A 521 -15.32 -3.19 -37.99
C LEU A 521 -15.71 -2.45 -36.70
N PRO A 522 -14.76 -2.17 -35.79
CA PRO A 522 -15.04 -1.38 -34.59
C PRO A 522 -15.50 0.03 -34.97
N GLY A 523 -16.53 0.54 -34.31
CA GLY A 523 -17.02 1.89 -34.53
C GLY A 523 -16.05 2.96 -34.02
N LEU A 524 -16.19 4.21 -34.49
CA LEU A 524 -15.32 5.33 -34.12
C LEU A 524 -15.15 5.50 -32.59
N SER A 525 -16.23 5.39 -31.83
CA SER A 525 -16.18 5.50 -30.37
C SER A 525 -15.35 4.39 -29.72
N SER A 526 -15.49 3.14 -30.20
CA SER A 526 -14.71 2.01 -29.71
C SER A 526 -13.23 2.14 -30.07
N ILE A 527 -12.91 2.64 -31.27
CA ILE A 527 -11.53 2.89 -31.69
C ILE A 527 -10.89 3.95 -30.79
N LEU A 528 -11.59 5.06 -30.51
CA LEU A 528 -11.07 6.12 -29.64
C LEU A 528 -10.86 5.62 -28.20
N VAL A 529 -11.83 4.93 -27.62
CA VAL A 529 -11.70 4.36 -26.26
C VAL A 529 -10.58 3.33 -26.19
N ASN A 530 -10.48 2.41 -27.17
CA ASN A 530 -9.43 1.40 -27.22
C ASN A 530 -8.04 2.03 -27.42
N SER A 531 -7.92 3.06 -28.26
CA SER A 531 -6.66 3.78 -28.49
C SER A 531 -6.16 4.47 -27.21
N ILE A 532 -7.07 5.08 -26.45
CA ILE A 532 -6.73 5.78 -25.20
C ILE A 532 -6.39 4.79 -24.07
N THR A 533 -6.95 3.58 -24.08
CA THR A 533 -6.76 2.57 -23.03
C THR A 533 -5.64 1.55 -23.32
N ILE A 534 -4.94 1.65 -24.46
CA ILE A 534 -3.91 0.68 -24.85
C ILE A 534 -2.72 0.63 -23.88
N ASN A 535 -2.28 1.80 -23.39
CA ASN A 535 -1.19 1.90 -22.42
C ASN A 535 -1.56 1.25 -21.08
N SER A 536 -2.82 1.41 -20.70
CA SER A 536 -3.39 0.84 -19.49
C SER A 536 -3.45 -0.70 -19.54
N ARG A 537 -3.78 -1.29 -20.70
CA ARG A 537 -3.70 -2.75 -20.91
C ARG A 537 -2.27 -3.26 -20.79
N HIS A 538 -1.30 -2.55 -21.38
CA HIS A 538 0.12 -2.93 -21.25
C HIS A 538 0.58 -2.91 -19.79
N ARG A 539 0.22 -1.88 -19.01
CA ARG A 539 0.51 -1.80 -17.57
C ARG A 539 -0.14 -2.92 -16.76
N GLN A 540 -1.35 -3.30 -17.11
CA GLN A 540 -2.06 -4.42 -16.47
C GLN A 540 -1.29 -5.73 -16.66
N GLU A 541 -0.87 -6.05 -17.89
CA GLU A 541 -0.06 -7.25 -18.16
C GLU A 541 1.27 -7.24 -17.41
N SER A 542 1.95 -6.09 -17.35
CA SER A 542 3.19 -5.99 -16.56
C SER A 542 2.95 -6.12 -15.05
N SER A 543 1.75 -5.83 -14.55
CA SER A 543 1.42 -5.92 -13.12
C SER A 543 1.01 -7.32 -12.66
N LYS A 544 0.52 -8.18 -13.58
CA LYS A 544 0.05 -9.55 -13.28
C LYS A 544 1.05 -10.39 -12.46
N PRO A 545 2.35 -10.44 -12.79
CA PRO A 545 3.30 -11.28 -12.05
C PRO A 545 3.63 -10.76 -10.64
N HIS A 546 3.15 -9.57 -10.28
CA HIS A 546 3.56 -8.86 -9.06
C HIS A 546 2.47 -8.82 -7.99
N VAL A 547 1.26 -9.27 -8.31
CA VAL A 547 0.18 -9.45 -7.32
C VAL A 547 0.19 -10.86 -6.76
N SER A 548 -0.34 -11.04 -5.55
CA SER A 548 -0.47 -12.38 -4.94
C SER A 548 -1.55 -13.19 -5.63
N VAL A 549 -2.63 -12.52 -6.04
CA VAL A 549 -3.74 -13.13 -6.77
C VAL A 549 -4.19 -12.15 -7.86
N PHE A 550 -4.30 -12.66 -9.07
CA PHE A 550 -4.90 -11.94 -10.19
C PHE A 550 -6.17 -12.69 -10.60
N LEU A 551 -7.32 -12.03 -10.46
CA LEU A 551 -8.62 -12.54 -10.89
C LEU A 551 -9.03 -11.81 -12.16
N GLU A 552 -9.29 -12.55 -13.23
CA GLU A 552 -9.79 -11.99 -14.49
C GLU A 552 -11.21 -12.46 -14.74
N LEU A 553 -12.17 -11.53 -14.70
CA LEU A 553 -13.58 -11.85 -14.86
C LEU A 553 -14.01 -11.69 -16.32
N ASP A 554 -14.37 -12.81 -16.96
CA ASP A 554 -14.87 -12.82 -18.33
C ASP A 554 -16.34 -12.39 -18.36
N LEU A 555 -16.55 -11.13 -18.75
CA LEU A 555 -17.84 -10.46 -18.83
C LEU A 555 -18.14 -9.97 -20.26
N LYS A 556 -17.53 -10.60 -21.28
CA LYS A 556 -17.63 -10.17 -22.70
C LYS A 556 -19.07 -10.17 -23.23
N GLU A 557 -19.94 -11.00 -22.67
CA GLU A 557 -21.37 -11.04 -23.04
C GLU A 557 -22.16 -9.80 -22.61
N PHE A 558 -21.68 -9.03 -21.62
CA PHE A 558 -22.34 -7.82 -21.12
C PHE A 558 -21.72 -6.58 -21.74
N LYS A 559 -22.54 -5.64 -22.19
CA LYS A 559 -22.01 -4.37 -22.76
C LYS A 559 -21.51 -3.44 -21.65
N PHE A 560 -20.63 -2.51 -22.03
CA PHE A 560 -20.05 -1.53 -21.10
C PHE A 560 -21.09 -0.66 -20.35
N LEU A 561 -22.26 -0.42 -20.94
CA LEU A 561 -23.36 0.38 -20.37
C LEU A 561 -24.60 -0.46 -20.02
N ASP A 562 -24.43 -1.77 -19.79
CA ASP A 562 -25.52 -2.70 -19.53
C ASP A 562 -25.93 -2.76 -18.04
N TRP A 563 -26.59 -1.70 -17.57
CA TRP A 563 -26.97 -1.55 -16.16
C TRP A 563 -28.14 -2.46 -15.73
N GLU A 564 -28.92 -2.99 -16.68
CA GLU A 564 -30.12 -3.78 -16.40
C GLU A 564 -29.75 -5.19 -15.89
N ASN A 565 -28.62 -5.74 -16.34
CA ASN A 565 -28.12 -7.07 -15.96
C ASN A 565 -27.26 -7.08 -14.68
N TRP A 566 -27.45 -6.12 -13.78
CA TRP A 566 -26.63 -5.97 -12.57
C TRP A 566 -26.62 -7.22 -11.66
N GLN A 567 -27.74 -7.94 -11.55
CA GLN A 567 -27.82 -9.17 -10.75
C GLN A 567 -26.96 -10.29 -11.33
N GLN A 568 -27.07 -10.51 -12.64
CA GLN A 568 -26.30 -11.52 -13.36
C GLN A 568 -24.81 -11.20 -13.32
N LEU A 569 -24.43 -9.92 -13.39
CA LEU A 569 -23.06 -9.48 -13.24
C LEU A 569 -22.48 -9.79 -11.85
N ILE A 570 -23.24 -9.53 -10.77
CA ILE A 570 -22.83 -9.90 -9.40
C ILE A 570 -22.66 -11.42 -9.28
N GLU A 571 -23.64 -12.19 -9.75
CA GLU A 571 -23.61 -13.66 -9.68
C GLU A 571 -22.44 -14.25 -10.49
N LYS A 572 -22.19 -13.73 -11.69
CA LYS A 572 -21.08 -14.17 -12.54
C LYS A 572 -19.73 -13.83 -11.91
N GLY A 573 -19.58 -12.64 -11.34
CA GLY A 573 -18.39 -12.24 -10.59
C GLY A 573 -18.13 -13.16 -9.39
N TYR A 574 -19.17 -13.51 -8.64
CA TYR A 574 -19.07 -14.47 -7.54
C TYR A 574 -18.65 -15.88 -8.01
N ALA A 575 -19.35 -16.41 -9.02
CA ALA A 575 -19.12 -17.77 -9.51
C ALA A 575 -17.71 -17.94 -10.12
N GLN A 576 -17.27 -17.00 -10.96
CA GLN A 576 -15.94 -17.05 -11.56
C GLN A 576 -14.84 -16.86 -10.52
N THR A 577 -15.04 -15.97 -9.55
CA THR A 577 -14.07 -15.79 -8.46
C THR A 577 -13.93 -17.07 -7.65
N LYS A 578 -15.05 -17.70 -7.27
CA LYS A 578 -15.03 -18.98 -6.55
C LYS A 578 -14.30 -20.07 -7.35
N GLN A 579 -14.60 -20.20 -8.64
CA GLN A 579 -13.92 -21.15 -9.52
C GLN A 579 -12.42 -20.88 -9.62
N GLN A 580 -12.00 -19.61 -9.76
CA GLN A 580 -10.59 -19.23 -9.85
C GLN A 580 -9.86 -19.42 -8.51
N ILE A 581 -10.53 -19.21 -7.38
CA ILE A 581 -9.98 -19.52 -6.05
C ILE A 581 -9.70 -21.02 -5.91
N GLU A 582 -10.62 -21.87 -6.40
CA GLU A 582 -10.47 -23.34 -6.35
C GLU A 582 -9.34 -23.85 -7.26
N THR A 583 -9.09 -23.21 -8.40
CA THR A 583 -8.06 -23.63 -9.37
C THR A 583 -6.70 -22.97 -9.18
N THR A 584 -6.64 -21.78 -8.59
CA THR A 584 -5.39 -21.05 -8.33
C THR A 584 -4.80 -21.50 -7.00
N ALA A 585 -3.50 -21.28 -6.79
CA ALA A 585 -2.80 -21.52 -5.52
C ALA A 585 -3.34 -20.71 -4.30
N LEU A 586 -4.55 -20.14 -4.36
CA LEU A 586 -5.31 -19.74 -3.18
C LEU A 586 -5.57 -20.96 -2.26
N ALA A 587 -5.58 -22.18 -2.79
CA ALA A 587 -5.62 -23.40 -1.96
C ALA A 587 -4.49 -23.47 -0.90
N ALA A 588 -3.37 -22.75 -1.09
CA ALA A 588 -2.27 -22.69 -0.14
C ALA A 588 -2.51 -21.76 1.08
N GLN A 589 -3.68 -21.11 1.19
CA GLN A 589 -4.06 -20.27 2.34
C GLN A 589 -3.05 -19.16 2.64
N PHE A 590 -2.55 -18.44 1.63
CA PHE A 590 -1.56 -17.37 1.83
C PHE A 590 -2.02 -16.24 2.78
N TRP A 591 -3.32 -16.16 3.05
CA TRP A 591 -3.95 -15.21 3.97
C TRP A 591 -4.11 -15.72 5.41
N LYS A 592 -3.70 -16.96 5.71
CA LYS A 592 -3.73 -17.53 7.06
C LYS A 592 -2.44 -17.31 7.84
#